data_AF-A0AAE7JBA9-F1
#
_entry.id   AF-A0AAE7JBA9-F1
#
_cell.length_a   1.000
_cell.length_b   1.000
_cell.length_c   1.000
_cell.angle_alpha   90.00
_cell.angle_beta   90.00
_cell.angle_gamma   90.00
#
_symmetry.space_group_name_H-M   'P 1'
#
loop_
_entity.id
_entity.type
_entity.pdbx_description
1 polymer ?
#
loop_
_entity_poly.entity_id
_entity_poly.type
_entity_poly.pdbx_seq_one_letter_code
_entity_poly.pdbx_strand_id
1 'polypeptide(L)'
;MAGLGSMVWRLLLIGMDTVFRLCSLGLAAGLSLSALSVGAGPAEAIERGELLEQMKRMRPADLIVLETKPMAGGDYTLAIFAIKGDDSDPDLRRYKLWKEYPNDLVVPTESVNCSTTEPLRVTRDQDAIYIRRLNPGGVVNDSNREDHLVWWAACVPAEAGKDPATLADQARQLGYSGLLTETTETLRVPGP
;
A
#
# COMPACT_ATOMS: atom_id res chain seq x y z
N MET A 1 -42.22 -10.14 -16.46
CA MET A 1 -41.63 -11.49 -16.47
C MET A 1 -40.26 -11.39 -15.83
N ALA A 2 -40.14 -11.93 -14.62
CA ALA A 2 -38.95 -11.85 -13.78
C ALA A 2 -38.07 -13.09 -13.99
N GLY A 3 -36.75 -12.93 -13.87
CA GLY A 3 -35.77 -14.01 -13.84
C GLY A 3 -34.54 -13.56 -13.05
N LEU A 4 -34.64 -13.68 -11.72
CA LEU A 4 -33.56 -13.48 -10.75
C LEU A 4 -32.64 -14.70 -10.74
N GLY A 5 -31.33 -14.50 -10.91
CA GLY A 5 -30.30 -15.49 -10.64
C GLY A 5 -29.60 -15.16 -9.31
N SER A 6 -30.02 -15.82 -8.24
CA SER A 6 -29.39 -15.78 -6.91
C SER A 6 -28.72 -17.12 -6.66
N MET A 7 -27.39 -17.15 -6.51
CA MET A 7 -26.67 -18.32 -6.01
C MET A 7 -26.13 -18.01 -4.62
N VAL A 8 -26.87 -18.52 -3.64
CA VAL A 8 -26.61 -18.51 -2.21
C VAL A 8 -25.63 -19.65 -1.90
N TRP A 9 -24.46 -19.33 -1.34
CA TRP A 9 -23.56 -20.32 -0.76
C TRP A 9 -24.07 -20.68 0.64
N ARG A 10 -24.56 -21.91 0.83
CA ARG A 10 -25.02 -22.45 2.12
C ARG A 10 -24.03 -23.49 2.65
N LEU A 11 -23.85 -23.41 3.97
CA LEU A 11 -23.01 -24.18 4.87
C LEU A 11 -22.99 -25.70 4.59
N LEU A 12 -21.80 -26.27 4.73
CA LEU A 12 -21.61 -27.70 4.99
C LEU A 12 -21.34 -27.89 6.49
N LEU A 13 -22.35 -28.32 7.24
CA LEU A 13 -22.23 -29.00 8.53
C LEU A 13 -22.83 -30.39 8.32
N ILE A 14 -21.98 -31.42 8.33
CA ILE A 14 -22.40 -32.82 8.42
C ILE A 14 -21.73 -33.40 9.65
N GLY A 15 -22.55 -33.84 10.61
CA GLY A 15 -22.13 -34.57 11.80
C GLY A 15 -22.29 -36.09 11.64
N MET A 16 -22.14 -36.76 12.80
CA MET A 16 -22.43 -38.18 13.09
C MET A 16 -21.48 -39.19 12.43
N ASP A 17 -21.04 -40.29 13.02
CA ASP A 17 -21.30 -40.97 14.29
C ASP A 17 -20.19 -42.02 14.43
N THR A 18 -19.62 -42.25 15.62
CA THR A 18 -19.27 -43.64 15.98
C THR A 18 -19.22 -43.85 17.49
N VAL A 19 -20.15 -44.70 17.91
CA VAL A 19 -20.38 -45.28 19.22
C VAL A 19 -19.20 -46.13 19.66
N PHE A 20 -18.71 -45.97 20.90
CA PHE A 20 -18.02 -47.05 21.61
C PHE A 20 -18.55 -47.20 23.04
N ARG A 21 -18.82 -48.47 23.38
CA ARG A 21 -19.59 -48.97 24.52
C ARG A 21 -18.88 -48.81 25.87
N LEU A 22 -19.73 -48.75 26.91
CA LEU A 22 -19.42 -48.85 28.33
C LEU A 22 -18.64 -50.13 28.72
N CYS A 23 -17.74 -49.97 29.68
CA CYS A 23 -17.43 -50.99 30.69
C CYS A 23 -17.30 -50.35 32.08
N SER A 24 -17.72 -51.11 33.08
CA SER A 24 -18.21 -50.66 34.38
C SER A 24 -17.16 -50.63 35.49
N LEU A 25 -17.43 -49.83 36.52
CA LEU A 25 -17.11 -50.01 37.95
C LEU A 25 -15.64 -50.05 38.41
N GLY A 26 -15.24 -49.00 39.14
CA GLY A 26 -14.13 -49.00 40.08
C GLY A 26 -14.16 -47.77 40.99
N LEU A 27 -14.61 -47.94 42.24
CA LEU A 27 -14.40 -46.99 43.33
C LEU A 27 -12.89 -46.89 43.63
N ALA A 28 -12.36 -45.66 43.76
CA ALA A 28 -11.63 -45.16 44.94
C ALA A 28 -10.56 -44.10 44.61
N ALA A 29 -10.44 -43.18 45.57
CA ALA A 29 -9.26 -42.37 45.91
C ALA A 29 -8.94 -41.13 45.07
N GLY A 30 -8.85 -40.01 45.78
CA GLY A 30 -8.76 -38.66 45.25
C GLY A 30 -7.54 -38.35 44.40
N LEU A 31 -7.72 -37.40 43.51
CA LEU A 31 -6.65 -36.68 42.83
C LEU A 31 -7.06 -35.22 42.73
N SER A 32 -6.22 -34.40 43.34
CA SER A 32 -6.32 -32.97 43.56
C SER A 32 -6.63 -32.20 42.28
N LEU A 33 -7.65 -31.34 42.34
CA LEU A 33 -7.96 -30.35 41.31
C LEU A 33 -6.92 -29.21 41.41
N SER A 34 -5.70 -29.45 40.94
CA SER A 34 -4.72 -28.38 40.75
C SER A 34 -5.14 -27.56 39.54
N ALA A 35 -5.80 -26.44 39.79
CA ALA A 35 -6.08 -25.41 38.80
C ALA A 35 -4.77 -24.98 38.14
N LEU A 36 -4.60 -25.36 36.87
CA LEU A 36 -3.62 -24.75 35.98
C LEU A 36 -4.13 -23.35 35.66
N SER A 37 -3.74 -22.39 36.50
CA SER A 37 -3.80 -20.97 36.20
C SER A 37 -2.90 -20.73 34.99
N VAL A 38 -3.47 -20.77 33.78
CA VAL A 38 -2.80 -20.24 32.60
C VAL A 38 -2.69 -18.74 32.85
N GLY A 39 -1.51 -18.32 33.32
CA GLY A 39 -1.18 -16.91 33.47
C GLY A 39 -1.30 -16.26 32.11
N ALA A 40 -2.36 -15.49 31.91
CA ALA A 40 -2.38 -14.46 30.88
C ALA A 40 -1.28 -13.48 31.26
N GLY A 41 -0.09 -13.65 30.67
CA GLY A 41 0.99 -12.69 30.80
C GLY A 41 0.49 -11.30 30.38
N PRO A 42 0.97 -10.22 31.01
CA PRO A 42 0.59 -8.88 30.59
C PRO A 42 1.02 -8.72 29.12
N ALA A 43 0.06 -8.40 28.25
CA ALA A 43 0.39 -7.90 26.93
C ALA A 43 1.08 -6.54 27.15
N GLU A 44 2.40 -6.47 26.95
CA GLU A 44 3.12 -5.20 26.98
C GLU A 44 2.56 -4.31 25.88
N ALA A 45 2.05 -3.15 26.28
CA ALA A 45 1.64 -2.12 25.34
C ALA A 45 2.92 -1.58 24.67
N ILE A 46 3.07 -1.86 23.37
CA ILE A 46 4.20 -1.32 22.60
C ILE A 46 4.05 0.20 22.55
N GLU A 47 5.05 0.92 23.06
CA GLU A 47 5.13 2.38 22.97
C GLU A 47 5.09 2.81 21.50
N ARG A 48 4.30 3.85 21.18
CA ARG A 48 4.09 4.29 19.78
C ARG A 48 5.42 4.52 19.03
N GLY A 49 6.42 5.06 19.72
CA GLY A 49 7.75 5.28 19.15
C GLY A 49 8.48 3.97 18.82
N GLU A 50 8.41 2.98 19.70
CA GLU A 50 9.02 1.67 19.46
C GLU A 50 8.34 0.93 18.30
N LEU A 51 7.01 1.02 18.21
CA LEU A 51 6.24 0.48 17.09
C LEU A 51 6.66 1.13 15.77
N LEU A 52 6.79 2.47 15.73
CA LEU A 52 7.23 3.18 14.53
C LEU A 52 8.63 2.72 14.10
N GLU A 53 9.58 2.64 15.03
CA GLU A 53 10.94 2.18 14.73
C GLU A 53 10.97 0.71 14.29
N GLN A 54 10.09 -0.14 14.84
CA GLN A 54 9.90 -1.50 14.35
C GLN A 54 9.38 -1.51 12.91
N MET A 55 8.37 -0.69 12.59
CA MET A 55 7.84 -0.59 11.23
C MET A 55 8.89 -0.08 10.25
N LYS A 56 9.69 0.94 10.62
CA LYS A 56 10.81 1.45 9.80
C LYS A 56 11.89 0.38 9.55
N ARG A 57 12.16 -0.51 10.51
CA ARG A 57 13.09 -1.65 10.32
C ARG A 57 12.57 -2.70 9.34
N MET A 58 11.26 -2.74 9.09
CA MET A 58 10.62 -3.68 8.14
C MET A 58 10.50 -3.10 6.72
N ARG A 59 11.39 -2.18 6.32
CA ARG A 59 11.45 -1.68 4.94
C ARG A 59 11.55 -2.87 3.97
N PRO A 60 10.70 -2.90 2.91
CA PRO A 60 10.79 -3.92 1.87
C PRO A 60 12.17 -3.97 1.22
N ALA A 61 12.62 -5.16 0.81
CA ALA A 61 13.92 -5.33 0.17
C ALA A 61 13.97 -4.76 -1.26
N ASP A 62 12.82 -4.67 -1.93
CA ASP A 62 12.63 -4.09 -3.26
C ASP A 62 12.32 -2.58 -3.21
N LEU A 63 12.55 -1.93 -2.07
CA LEU A 63 12.31 -0.51 -1.89
C LEU A 63 13.31 0.34 -2.68
N ILE A 64 12.80 1.21 -3.55
CA ILE A 64 13.59 2.16 -4.35
C ILE A 64 13.42 3.55 -3.74
N VAL A 65 14.49 4.11 -3.17
CA VAL A 65 14.47 5.47 -2.60
C VAL A 65 14.45 6.50 -3.73
N LEU A 66 13.51 7.44 -3.66
CA LEU A 66 13.31 8.49 -4.65
C LEU A 66 13.89 9.82 -4.20
N GLU A 67 13.74 10.16 -2.91
CA GLU A 67 14.28 11.38 -2.33
C GLU A 67 14.46 11.18 -0.82
N THR A 68 15.56 11.70 -0.28
CA THR A 68 15.74 11.92 1.15
C THR A 68 16.04 13.39 1.35
N LYS A 69 15.34 14.05 2.26
CA LYS A 69 15.58 15.45 2.60
C LYS A 69 15.48 15.71 4.10
N PRO A 70 16.29 16.64 4.62
CA PRO A 70 16.20 17.03 6.01
C PRO A 70 14.86 17.74 6.29
N MET A 71 14.26 17.45 7.44
CA MET A 71 13.10 18.15 7.96
C MET A 71 13.20 18.34 9.49
N ALA A 72 12.26 19.04 10.10
CA ALA A 72 12.27 19.21 11.55
C ALA A 72 12.12 17.84 12.25
N GLY A 73 13.07 17.51 13.13
CA GLY A 73 13.06 16.28 13.92
C GLY A 73 13.72 15.06 13.25
N GLY A 74 14.25 15.19 12.03
CA GLY A 74 14.97 14.12 11.33
C GLY A 74 14.79 14.20 9.82
N ASP A 75 15.01 13.09 9.13
CA ASP A 75 14.88 13.04 7.67
C ASP A 75 13.48 12.59 7.23
N TYR A 76 13.04 13.14 6.10
CA TYR A 76 11.97 12.58 5.29
C TYR A 76 12.58 11.65 4.24
N THR A 77 12.04 10.45 4.09
CA THR A 77 12.36 9.54 2.99
C THR A 77 11.11 9.20 2.18
N LEU A 78 11.17 9.52 0.89
CA LEU A 78 10.20 9.08 -0.10
C LEU A 78 10.79 7.89 -0.87
N ALA A 79 10.06 6.79 -0.92
CA ALA A 79 10.45 5.61 -1.67
C ALA A 79 9.23 4.92 -2.30
N ILE A 80 9.46 4.03 -3.25
CA ILE A 80 8.42 3.28 -3.98
C ILE A 80 8.79 1.79 -4.02
N PHE A 81 7.80 0.91 -3.97
CA PHE A 81 8.00 -0.54 -4.06
C PHE A 81 6.74 -1.26 -4.55
N ALA A 82 6.85 -2.58 -4.75
CA ALA A 82 5.74 -3.43 -5.20
C ALA A 82 5.02 -2.89 -6.46
N ILE A 83 5.78 -2.34 -7.40
CA ILE A 83 5.27 -1.82 -8.68
C ILE A 83 4.79 -3.00 -9.52
N LYS A 84 3.53 -2.95 -9.96
CA LYS A 84 2.88 -3.98 -10.78
C LYS A 84 2.19 -3.35 -11.98
N GLY A 85 2.36 -3.97 -13.14
CA GLY A 85 1.56 -3.67 -14.33
C GLY A 85 0.13 -4.19 -14.20
N ASP A 86 -0.71 -3.80 -15.16
CA ASP A 86 -2.06 -4.32 -15.33
C ASP A 86 -2.18 -5.04 -16.68
N ASP A 87 -2.78 -6.22 -16.70
CA ASP A 87 -2.91 -7.02 -17.92
C ASP A 87 -3.96 -6.44 -18.89
N SER A 88 -4.92 -5.66 -18.38
CA SER A 88 -5.98 -5.03 -19.16
C SER A 88 -5.64 -3.62 -19.64
N ASP A 89 -4.69 -2.95 -18.96
CA ASP A 89 -4.15 -1.65 -19.33
C ASP A 89 -2.60 -1.68 -19.22
N PRO A 90 -1.88 -1.85 -20.34
CA PRO A 90 -0.42 -1.98 -20.32
C PRO A 90 0.30 -0.72 -19.84
N ASP A 91 -0.36 0.44 -19.83
CA ASP A 91 0.19 1.71 -19.35
C ASP A 91 -0.04 1.90 -17.84
N LEU A 92 -0.95 1.15 -17.22
CA LEU A 92 -1.27 1.28 -15.81
C LEU A 92 -0.21 0.62 -14.93
N ARG A 93 0.26 1.35 -13.91
CA ARG A 93 1.11 0.82 -12.85
C ARG A 93 0.45 1.07 -11.50
N ARG A 94 0.35 0.01 -10.69
CA ARG A 94 -0.10 0.05 -9.29
C ARG A 94 1.08 -0.22 -8.38
N TYR A 95 1.25 0.58 -7.33
CA TYR A 95 2.43 0.50 -6.47
C TYR A 95 2.09 0.90 -5.04
N LYS A 96 3.05 0.68 -4.14
CA LYS A 96 3.02 1.24 -2.79
C LYS A 96 4.06 2.35 -2.68
N LEU A 97 3.65 3.46 -2.10
CA LEU A 97 4.55 4.56 -1.78
C LEU A 97 4.95 4.44 -0.32
N TRP A 98 6.21 4.62 0.00
CA TRP A 98 6.74 4.65 1.35
C TRP A 98 7.09 6.09 1.70
N LYS A 99 6.29 6.70 2.57
CA LYS A 99 6.48 8.07 3.05
C LYS A 99 6.87 8.01 4.51
N GLU A 100 8.17 8.04 4.75
CA GLU A 100 8.74 7.98 6.09
C GLU A 100 9.09 9.38 6.57
N TYR A 101 8.39 9.80 7.62
CA TYR A 101 8.66 11.01 8.36
C TYR A 101 9.43 10.67 9.64
N PRO A 102 10.03 11.66 10.31
CA PRO A 102 10.72 11.43 11.58
C PRO A 102 9.83 10.73 12.63
N ASN A 103 8.57 11.11 12.69
CA ASN A 103 7.60 10.68 13.71
C ASN A 103 6.38 9.95 13.14
N ASP A 104 6.38 9.60 11.84
CA ASP A 104 5.26 8.92 11.20
C ASP A 104 5.71 8.08 10.00
N LEU A 105 4.90 7.10 9.61
CA LEU A 105 5.13 6.27 8.44
C LEU A 105 3.80 6.00 7.74
N VAL A 106 3.68 6.49 6.50
CA VAL A 106 2.48 6.32 5.69
C VAL A 106 2.83 5.49 4.45
N VAL A 107 2.05 4.44 4.20
CA VAL A 107 2.29 3.52 3.07
C VAL A 107 1.05 3.39 2.17
N PRO A 108 0.67 4.44 1.42
CA PRO A 108 -0.51 4.38 0.57
C PRO A 108 -0.29 3.46 -0.63
N THR A 109 -1.40 2.96 -1.18
CA THR A 109 -1.41 2.28 -2.48
C THR A 109 -1.96 3.26 -3.49
N GLU A 110 -1.24 3.44 -4.59
CA GLU A 110 -1.52 4.45 -5.61
C GLU A 110 -1.35 3.85 -7.02
N SER A 111 -1.67 4.65 -8.03
CA SER A 111 -1.46 4.25 -9.42
C SER A 111 -1.01 5.41 -10.30
N VAL A 112 -0.25 5.09 -11.35
CA VAL A 112 0.04 5.99 -12.46
C VAL A 112 -0.36 5.34 -13.78
N ASN A 113 -0.67 6.15 -14.79
CA ASN A 113 -0.73 5.71 -16.17
C ASN A 113 0.48 6.31 -16.92
N CYS A 114 1.18 5.46 -17.66
CA CYS A 114 2.42 5.75 -18.36
C CYS A 114 2.22 6.25 -19.80
N SER A 115 0.97 6.48 -20.24
CA SER A 115 0.64 6.98 -21.57
C SER A 115 1.46 8.21 -21.94
N THR A 116 1.93 8.26 -23.19
CA THR A 116 2.69 9.42 -23.73
C THR A 116 1.81 10.64 -23.99
N THR A 117 0.49 10.46 -24.07
CA THR A 117 -0.47 11.54 -24.37
C THR A 117 -1.28 11.97 -23.16
N GLU A 118 -1.59 11.05 -22.25
CA GLU A 118 -2.40 11.32 -21.05
C GLU A 118 -1.79 10.71 -19.77
N PRO A 119 -0.52 11.02 -19.43
CA PRO A 119 0.10 10.53 -18.22
C PRO A 119 -0.58 11.12 -16.99
N LEU A 120 -0.85 10.27 -16.00
CA LEU A 120 -1.60 10.65 -14.81
C LEU A 120 -1.14 9.90 -13.58
N ARG A 121 -1.31 10.51 -12.40
CA ARG A 121 -1.17 9.88 -11.09
C ARG A 121 -2.48 10.00 -10.34
N VAL A 122 -2.94 8.90 -9.78
CA VAL A 122 -4.14 8.84 -8.96
C VAL A 122 -3.74 8.48 -7.53
N THR A 123 -4.13 9.36 -6.60
CA THR A 123 -3.94 9.15 -5.16
C THR A 123 -5.27 9.25 -4.45
N ARG A 124 -5.35 8.74 -3.22
CA ARG A 124 -6.58 8.78 -2.42
C ARG A 124 -6.24 8.89 -0.94
N ASP A 125 -7.08 9.62 -0.22
CA ASP A 125 -7.17 9.58 1.23
C ASP A 125 -8.60 9.24 1.70
N GLN A 126 -8.93 9.57 2.94
CA GLN A 126 -10.24 9.30 3.52
C GLN A 126 -11.35 10.17 2.89
N ASP A 127 -11.00 11.34 2.37
CA ASP A 127 -11.95 12.38 1.99
C ASP A 127 -12.11 12.48 0.46
N ALA A 128 -11.05 12.20 -0.30
CA ALA A 128 -11.05 12.42 -1.73
C ALA A 128 -10.13 11.48 -2.52
N ILE A 129 -10.43 11.39 -3.82
CA ILE A 129 -9.54 10.88 -4.86
C ILE A 129 -8.98 12.09 -5.61
N TYR A 130 -7.67 12.10 -5.82
CA TYR A 130 -6.97 13.14 -6.55
C TYR A 130 -6.44 12.55 -7.85
N ILE A 131 -6.79 13.17 -8.97
CA ILE A 131 -6.31 12.80 -10.29
C ILE A 131 -5.42 13.93 -10.76
N ARG A 132 -4.12 13.65 -10.91
CA ARG A 132 -3.13 14.62 -11.37
C ARG A 132 -2.71 14.26 -12.78
N ARG A 133 -3.00 15.14 -13.73
CA ARG A 133 -2.44 15.03 -15.09
C ARG A 133 -1.01 15.54 -15.04
N LEU A 134 -0.09 14.74 -15.54
CA LEU A 134 1.34 15.00 -15.45
C LEU A 134 1.90 15.43 -16.80
N ASN A 135 3.10 15.98 -16.78
CA ASN A 135 3.83 16.33 -17.98
C ASN A 135 5.27 15.82 -17.88
N PRO A 136 5.52 14.51 -18.06
CA PRO A 136 6.87 13.95 -18.03
C PRO A 136 7.82 14.71 -18.97
N GLY A 137 8.95 15.17 -18.42
CA GLY A 137 9.91 16.03 -19.12
C GLY A 137 9.54 17.52 -19.20
N GLY A 138 8.42 17.91 -18.60
CA GLY A 138 8.00 19.30 -18.40
C GLY A 138 8.71 19.99 -17.24
N VAL A 139 8.24 21.18 -16.90
CA VAL A 139 8.81 21.99 -15.80
C VAL A 139 8.50 21.35 -14.45
N VAL A 140 9.56 21.10 -13.67
CA VAL A 140 9.46 20.60 -12.29
C VAL A 140 9.63 21.75 -11.31
N ASN A 141 8.78 21.79 -10.29
CA ASN A 141 8.84 22.68 -9.14
C ASN A 141 8.45 21.92 -7.85
N ASP A 142 8.54 22.56 -6.69
CA ASP A 142 8.27 21.89 -5.41
C ASP A 142 6.87 21.27 -5.29
N SER A 143 5.87 21.83 -5.97
CA SER A 143 4.48 21.36 -5.89
C SER A 143 4.21 20.09 -6.70
N ASN A 144 4.94 19.85 -7.79
CA ASN A 144 4.77 18.67 -8.65
C ASN A 144 5.94 17.68 -8.56
N ARG A 145 7.03 18.03 -7.87
CA ARG A 145 8.24 17.21 -7.77
C ARG A 145 7.97 15.77 -7.31
N GLU A 146 7.13 15.58 -6.29
CA GLU A 146 6.78 14.24 -5.80
C GLU A 146 6.10 13.42 -6.91
N ASP A 147 5.15 14.02 -7.63
CA ASP A 147 4.45 13.34 -8.72
C ASP A 147 5.40 12.88 -9.82
N HIS A 148 6.36 13.75 -10.18
CA HIS A 148 7.36 13.43 -11.20
C HIS A 148 8.34 12.34 -10.74
N LEU A 149 8.85 12.41 -9.50
CA LEU A 149 9.73 11.38 -8.93
C LEU A 149 9.04 10.00 -8.95
N VAL A 150 7.78 9.98 -8.52
CA VAL A 150 6.98 8.74 -8.46
C VAL A 150 6.67 8.22 -9.86
N TRP A 151 6.27 9.09 -10.78
CA TRP A 151 5.96 8.71 -12.16
C TRP A 151 7.18 8.13 -12.87
N TRP A 152 8.35 8.77 -12.77
CA TRP A 152 9.58 8.26 -13.39
C TRP A 152 9.94 6.89 -12.84
N ALA A 153 9.88 6.69 -11.53
CA ALA A 153 10.22 5.41 -10.93
C ALA A 153 9.25 4.28 -11.30
N ALA A 154 7.96 4.60 -11.45
CA ALA A 154 6.94 3.61 -11.82
C ALA A 154 6.94 3.27 -13.32
N CYS A 155 7.12 4.28 -14.19
CA CYS A 155 7.00 4.12 -15.64
C CYS A 155 8.33 3.84 -16.33
N VAL A 156 9.44 4.34 -15.79
CA VAL A 156 10.79 4.16 -16.35
C VAL A 156 11.79 3.87 -15.21
N PRO A 157 11.77 2.66 -14.62
CA PRO A 157 12.50 2.37 -13.38
C PRO A 157 14.01 2.63 -13.42
N ALA A 158 14.64 2.64 -14.60
CA ALA A 158 16.05 2.98 -14.80
C ALA A 158 16.39 4.45 -14.44
N GLU A 159 15.37 5.32 -14.41
CA GLU A 159 15.49 6.74 -14.07
C GLU A 159 15.06 7.03 -12.62
N ALA A 160 14.69 6.03 -11.84
CA ALA A 160 14.24 6.21 -10.47
C ALA A 160 15.31 6.88 -9.58
N GLY A 161 14.88 7.85 -8.75
CA GLY A 161 15.75 8.60 -7.84
C GLY A 161 16.62 9.68 -8.50
N LYS A 162 16.60 9.81 -9.84
CA LYS A 162 17.22 10.94 -10.52
C LYS A 162 16.36 12.19 -10.36
N ASP A 163 17.00 13.36 -10.44
CA ASP A 163 16.29 14.63 -10.40
C ASP A 163 15.40 14.79 -11.66
N PRO A 164 14.06 14.81 -11.53
CA PRO A 164 13.18 14.82 -12.70
C PRO A 164 13.32 16.08 -13.56
N ALA A 165 13.81 17.19 -12.99
CA ALA A 165 14.10 18.42 -13.73
C ALA A 165 15.20 18.22 -14.81
N THR A 166 15.98 17.15 -14.71
CA THR A 166 17.07 16.82 -15.64
C THR A 166 16.67 15.82 -16.73
N LEU A 167 15.44 15.30 -16.70
CA LEU A 167 14.99 14.18 -17.54
C LEU A 167 14.21 14.60 -18.79
N ALA A 168 14.21 15.89 -19.15
CA ALA A 168 13.48 16.39 -20.32
C ALA A 168 13.91 15.71 -21.64
N ASP A 169 15.21 15.52 -21.85
CA ASP A 169 15.73 14.86 -23.05
C ASP A 169 15.34 13.39 -23.11
N GLN A 170 15.40 12.70 -21.97
CA GLN A 170 14.96 11.32 -21.84
C GLN A 170 13.46 11.17 -22.15
N ALA A 171 12.63 12.10 -21.66
CA ALA A 171 11.20 12.10 -21.93
C ALA A 171 10.91 12.24 -23.43
N ARG A 172 11.60 13.16 -24.13
CA ARG A 172 11.44 13.35 -25.58
C ARG A 172 11.85 12.11 -26.37
N GLN A 173 12.90 11.41 -25.97
CA GLN A 173 13.31 10.15 -26.60
C GLN A 173 12.26 9.04 -26.44
N LEU A 174 11.52 9.05 -25.32
CA LEU A 174 10.44 8.11 -25.03
C LEU A 174 9.08 8.53 -25.65
N GLY A 175 9.02 9.68 -26.33
CA GLY A 175 7.83 10.16 -27.03
C GLY A 175 6.91 11.08 -26.22
N TYR A 176 7.32 11.53 -25.03
CA TYR A 176 6.59 12.55 -24.28
C TYR A 176 6.87 13.94 -24.86
N SER A 177 5.85 14.79 -24.91
CA SER A 177 5.98 16.13 -25.49
C SER A 177 6.72 17.11 -24.56
N GLY A 178 6.61 16.94 -23.24
CA GLY A 178 7.05 17.95 -22.27
C GLY A 178 6.20 19.24 -22.29
N LEU A 179 5.08 19.24 -23.01
CA LEU A 179 4.22 20.43 -23.25
C LEU A 179 2.79 20.25 -22.70
N LEU A 180 2.52 19.19 -21.96
CA LEU A 180 1.21 18.98 -21.36
C LEU A 180 0.97 19.97 -20.21
N THR A 181 -0.26 20.46 -20.10
CA THR A 181 -0.67 21.25 -18.95
C THR A 181 -0.94 20.32 -17.77
N GLU A 182 -0.19 20.48 -16.69
CA GLU A 182 -0.44 19.76 -15.45
C GLU A 182 -1.67 20.32 -14.74
N THR A 183 -2.55 19.43 -14.30
CA THR A 183 -3.77 19.79 -13.57
C THR A 183 -4.01 18.82 -12.44
N THR A 184 -4.74 19.26 -11.42
CA THR A 184 -5.26 18.40 -10.36
C THR A 184 -6.78 18.48 -10.34
N GLU A 185 -7.42 17.34 -10.49
CA GLU A 185 -8.87 17.17 -10.31
C GLU A 185 -9.10 16.46 -8.97
N THR A 186 -10.09 16.93 -8.19
CA THR A 186 -10.43 16.36 -6.89
C THR A 186 -11.86 15.83 -6.92
N LEU A 187 -12.01 14.52 -6.67
CA LEU A 187 -13.29 13.85 -6.56
C LEU A 187 -13.54 13.53 -5.09
N ARG A 188 -14.52 14.21 -4.48
CA ARG A 188 -14.87 13.94 -3.09
C ARG A 188 -15.54 12.57 -2.96
N VAL A 189 -15.07 11.80 -1.98
CA VAL A 189 -15.75 10.57 -1.59
C VAL A 189 -16.88 10.96 -0.63
N PRO A 190 -18.12 10.52 -0.86
CA PRO A 190 -19.20 10.76 0.10
C PRO A 190 -18.81 10.22 1.47
N GLY A 191 -19.03 11.01 2.53
CA GLY A 191 -18.85 10.55 3.90
C GLY A 191 -19.82 9.40 4.23
N PRO A 192 -19.54 8.64 5.31
CA PRO A 192 -20.47 7.64 5.82
C PRO A 192 -21.82 8.24 6.24
#